data_AF-A0A9N9CGZ5-F1
#
_entry.id   AF-A0A9N9CGZ5-F1
#
_cell.length_a   1.000
_cell.length_b   1.000
_cell.length_c   1.000
_cell.angle_alpha   90.00
_cell.angle_beta   90.00
_cell.angle_gamma   90.00
#
_symmetry.space_group_name_H-M   'P 1'
#
loop_
_entity.id
_entity.type
_entity.pdbx_description
1 polymer ?
#
loop_
_entity_poly.entity_id
_entity_poly.type
_entity_poly.pdbx_seq_one_letter_code
_entity_poly.pdbx_strand_id
1 'polypeptide(L)'
;MVTDPDKFSDKMRIERVNVNVARIYFVDDPGNEIPIPIGITLRDTLNNINETPLVIRGIESFFISWIANYSLFQNGVEICALKNQKQQSVEAVDGFIYSLIQQ
;
A
#
# COMPACT_ATOMS: atom_id res chain seq x y z
N MET A 1 6.58 -25.20 -24.54
CA MET A 1 6.11 -24.07 -23.71
C MET A 1 7.33 -23.22 -23.42
N VAL A 2 7.48 -22.09 -24.10
CA VAL A 2 8.60 -21.18 -23.86
C VAL A 2 8.17 -20.24 -22.75
N THR A 3 8.74 -20.40 -21.56
CA THR A 3 8.65 -19.41 -20.49
C THR A 3 9.52 -18.23 -20.88
N ASP A 4 8.90 -17.05 -20.92
CA ASP A 4 9.52 -15.77 -21.25
C ASP A 4 10.65 -15.45 -20.25
N PRO A 5 11.93 -15.36 -20.69
CA PRO A 5 13.09 -15.25 -19.81
C PRO A 5 13.18 -13.90 -19.06
N ASP A 6 12.39 -12.90 -19.45
CA ASP A 6 12.37 -11.57 -18.82
C ASP A 6 11.26 -11.38 -17.77
N LYS A 7 10.45 -12.41 -17.54
CA LYS A 7 9.32 -12.32 -16.61
C LYS A 7 9.74 -12.66 -15.18
N PHE A 8 10.60 -11.85 -14.59
CA PHE A 8 10.69 -11.77 -13.13
C PHE A 8 9.40 -11.12 -12.63
N SER A 9 8.47 -11.93 -12.13
CA SER A 9 7.23 -11.41 -11.58
C SER A 9 7.46 -11.02 -10.12
N ASP A 10 8.18 -9.92 -9.91
CA ASP A 10 8.28 -9.34 -8.57
C ASP A 10 6.87 -9.02 -8.08
N LYS A 11 6.47 -9.64 -6.97
CA LYS A 11 5.10 -9.50 -6.45
C LYS A 11 5.13 -8.57 -5.26
N MET A 12 4.29 -7.54 -5.31
CA MET A 12 3.96 -6.78 -4.12
C MET A 12 3.06 -7.60 -3.20
N ARG A 13 3.35 -7.60 -1.90
CA ARG A 13 2.50 -8.16 -0.85
C ARG A 13 2.11 -7.07 0.13
N ILE A 14 0.91 -7.21 0.69
CA ILE A 14 0.40 -6.37 1.78
C ILE A 14 0.05 -7.30 2.93
N GLU A 15 0.71 -7.13 4.06
CA GLU A 15 0.52 -7.95 5.25
C GLU A 15 0.02 -7.08 6.40
N ARG A 16 -1.01 -7.55 7.09
CA ARG A 16 -1.53 -6.87 8.28
C ARG A 16 -0.58 -7.08 9.45
N VAL A 17 -0.04 -5.98 9.98
CA VAL A 17 0.82 -6.00 11.18
C VAL A 17 -0.03 -5.94 12.44
N ASN A 18 -1.02 -5.05 12.46
CA ASN A 18 -1.99 -4.94 13.55
C ASN A 18 -3.32 -4.38 13.01
N VAL A 19 -4.22 -3.92 13.90
CA VAL A 19 -5.52 -3.39 13.51
C VAL A 19 -5.46 -2.11 12.68
N ASN A 20 -4.40 -1.32 12.80
CA ASN A 20 -4.29 -0.01 12.14
C ASN A 20 -3.16 0.04 11.10
N VAL A 21 -2.20 -0.88 11.18
CA VAL A 21 -0.98 -0.83 10.36
C VAL A 21 -0.87 -2.06 9.45
N ALA A 22 -0.44 -1.83 8.21
CA ALA A 22 -0.02 -2.85 7.26
C ALA A 22 1.43 -2.62 6.82
N ARG A 23 2.10 -3.70 6.45
CA ARG A 23 3.42 -3.70 5.82
C ARG A 23 3.25 -4.00 4.34
N ILE A 24 3.87 -3.19 3.49
CA ILE A 24 4.03 -3.47 2.06
C ILE A 24 5.48 -3.87 1.82
N TYR A 25 5.67 -5.02 1.19
CA TYR A 25 6.98 -5.56 0.83
C TYR A 25 6.91 -6.29 -0.51
N PHE A 26 8.07 -6.64 -1.05
CA PHE A 26 8.20 -7.26 -2.37
C PHE A 26 8.79 -8.65 -2.22
N VAL A 27 8.38 -9.57 -3.08
CA VAL A 27 8.91 -10.94 -3.11
C VAL A 27 9.28 -11.38 -4.52
N ASP A 28 10.25 -12.29 -4.60
CA ASP A 28 10.55 -13.04 -5.82
C ASP A 28 9.47 -14.08 -6.15
N ASP A 29 9.62 -14.79 -7.27
CA ASP A 29 8.69 -15.84 -7.68
C ASP A 29 8.54 -16.99 -6.66
N PRO A 30 9.62 -17.50 -6.04
CA PRO A 30 9.56 -18.41 -4.88
C PRO A 30 8.83 -17.85 -3.65
N GLY A 31 8.71 -16.53 -3.53
CA GLY A 31 8.05 -15.85 -2.41
C GLY A 31 8.99 -15.38 -1.30
N ASN A 32 10.30 -15.36 -1.54
CA ASN A 32 11.29 -14.77 -0.64
C ASN A 32 11.21 -13.24 -0.71
N GLU A 33 11.34 -12.57 0.44
CA GLU A 33 11.41 -11.11 0.47
C GLU A 33 12.64 -10.61 -0.29
N ILE A 34 12.45 -9.56 -1.10
CA ILE A 34 13.49 -8.89 -1.86
C ILE A 34 13.50 -7.40 -1.51
N PRO A 35 14.61 -6.67 -1.81
CA PRO A 35 14.62 -5.22 -1.72
C PRO A 35 13.50 -4.58 -2.53
N ILE A 36 13.10 -3.37 -2.16
CA ILE A 36 12.13 -2.61 -2.94
C ILE A 36 12.70 -2.40 -4.35
N PRO A 37 11.98 -2.79 -5.42
CA PRO A 37 12.46 -2.62 -6.78
C PRO A 37 12.78 -1.15 -7.10
N ILE A 38 13.79 -0.94 -7.94
CA ILE A 38 14.23 0.41 -8.33
C ILE A 38 13.06 1.19 -8.95
N GLY A 39 12.94 2.46 -8.55
CA GLY A 39 11.92 3.37 -9.06
C GLY A 39 10.55 3.23 -8.40
N ILE A 40 10.41 2.34 -7.42
CA ILE A 40 9.20 2.26 -6.61
C ILE A 40 9.16 3.40 -5.60
N THR A 41 8.02 4.08 -5.50
CA THR A 41 7.76 5.10 -4.49
C THR A 41 6.34 4.93 -3.98
N LEU A 42 6.14 5.02 -2.67
CA LEU A 42 4.83 5.07 -2.06
C LEU A 42 4.55 6.49 -1.59
N ARG A 43 3.35 7.00 -1.86
CA ARG A 43 2.94 8.34 -1.46
C ARG A 43 1.65 8.29 -0.65
N ASP A 44 1.66 8.95 0.50
CA ASP A 44 0.43 9.36 1.19
C ASP A 44 -0.23 10.47 0.36
N THR A 45 -1.40 10.15 -0.19
CA THR A 45 -2.12 11.04 -1.11
C THR A 45 -2.79 12.21 -0.42
N LEU A 46 -3.11 12.12 0.87
CA LEU A 46 -3.73 13.19 1.63
C LEU A 46 -2.70 14.27 1.95
N ASN A 47 -1.54 13.85 2.46
CA ASN A 47 -0.47 14.77 2.85
C ASN A 47 0.48 15.11 1.69
N ASN A 48 0.37 14.39 0.56
CA ASN A 48 1.25 14.49 -0.60
C ASN A 48 2.74 14.31 -0.23
N ILE A 49 3.01 13.37 0.69
CA ILE A 49 4.35 13.05 1.18
C ILE A 49 4.72 11.64 0.71
N ASN A 50 5.95 11.46 0.24
CA ASN A 50 6.47 10.14 -0.05
C ASN A 50 6.82 9.43 1.26
N GLU A 51 6.32 8.21 1.42
CA GLU A 51 6.64 7.36 2.57
C GLU A 51 8.09 6.90 2.50
N THR A 52 8.77 6.96 3.64
CA THR A 52 10.15 6.45 3.76
C THR A 52 10.08 4.98 4.15
N PRO A 53 10.68 4.06 3.37
CA PRO A 53 10.72 2.66 3.74
C PRO A 53 11.56 2.45 5.01
N LEU A 54 11.19 1.44 5.79
CA LEU A 54 11.92 1.01 6.99
C LEU A 54 12.64 -0.31 6.72
N VAL A 55 13.86 -0.44 7.22
CA VAL A 55 14.66 -1.67 7.11
C VAL A 55 14.33 -2.61 8.27
N ILE A 56 13.82 -3.80 7.95
CA ILE A 56 13.58 -4.87 8.92
C ILE A 56 14.42 -6.08 8.52
N ARG A 57 15.28 -6.55 9.41
CA ARG A 57 16.16 -7.72 9.16
C ARG A 57 16.97 -7.60 7.86
N GLY A 58 17.34 -6.37 7.48
CA GLY A 58 18.11 -6.07 6.28
C GLY A 58 17.28 -5.88 5.00
N ILE A 59 15.95 -5.93 5.07
CA ILE A 59 15.07 -5.76 3.92
C ILE A 59 14.14 -4.55 4.13
N GLU A 60 14.05 -3.70 3.12
CA GLU A 60 13.21 -2.50 3.13
C GLU A 60 11.72 -2.84 2.96
N SER A 61 10.86 -2.09 3.64
CA SER A 61 9.41 -2.23 3.54
C SER A 61 8.70 -0.92 3.86
N PHE A 62 7.56 -0.68 3.23
CA PHE A 62 6.70 0.44 3.62
C PHE A 62 5.73 0.04 4.73
N PHE A 63 5.40 1.00 5.58
CA PHE A 63 4.37 0.85 6.59
C PHE A 63 3.27 1.85 6.31
N ILE A 64 2.04 1.35 6.20
CA ILE A 64 0.87 2.17 5.91
C ILE A 64 -0.15 2.05 7.02
N SER A 65 -0.94 3.10 7.17
CA SER A 65 -2.12 3.09 8.02
C SER A 65 -3.36 2.74 7.20
N TRP A 66 -4.20 1.79 7.64
CA TRP A 66 -5.43 1.43 6.93
C TRP A 66 -6.46 2.59 6.82
N ILE A 67 -6.29 3.67 7.59
CA ILE A 67 -7.19 4.83 7.54
C ILE A 67 -6.76 5.90 6.54
N ALA A 68 -5.55 5.80 5.97
CA ALA A 68 -5.04 6.75 4.99
C ALA A 68 -5.11 6.17 3.57
N ASN A 69 -4.99 7.05 2.58
CA ASN A 69 -5.00 6.70 1.18
C ASN A 69 -3.59 6.80 0.60
N TYR A 70 -3.14 5.77 -0.11
CA TYR A 70 -1.80 5.74 -0.67
C TYR A 70 -1.81 5.45 -2.17
N SER A 71 -0.81 5.96 -2.87
CA SER A 71 -0.55 5.63 -4.27
C SER A 71 0.88 5.14 -4.40
N LEU A 72 1.04 3.99 -5.04
CA LEU A 72 2.32 3.39 -5.41
C LEU A 72 2.65 3.76 -6.84
N PHE A 73 3.86 4.24 -7.05
CA PHE A 73 4.39 4.65 -8.34
C PHE A 73 5.58 3.78 -8.71
N GLN A 74 5.73 3.50 -10.01
CA GLN A 74 6.95 2.96 -10.60
C GLN A 74 7.47 3.97 -11.62
N ASN A 75 8.67 4.49 -11.41
CA ASN A 75 9.30 5.51 -12.27
C ASN A 75 8.38 6.73 -12.50
N GLY A 76 7.63 7.13 -11.47
CA GLY A 76 6.70 8.26 -11.51
C GLY A 76 5.33 7.97 -12.12
N VAL A 77 5.09 6.77 -12.65
CA VAL A 77 3.77 6.33 -13.15
C VAL A 77 3.03 5.62 -12.03
N GLU A 78 1.79 6.03 -11.74
CA GLU A 78 0.96 5.37 -10.73
C GLU A 78 0.59 3.96 -11.21
N ILE A 79 0.93 2.94 -10.41
CA ILE A 79 0.68 1.52 -10.72
C ILE A 79 -0.35 0.88 -9.80
N CYS A 80 -0.55 1.44 -8.60
CA CYS A 80 -1.54 0.94 -7.64
C CYS A 80 -2.01 2.08 -6.73
N ALA A 81 -3.30 2.11 -6.42
CA ALA A 81 -3.86 3.00 -5.43
C ALA A 81 -4.58 2.21 -4.34
N LEU A 82 -4.25 2.50 -3.08
CA LEU A 82 -4.84 1.94 -1.88
C LEU A 82 -5.79 2.99 -1.31
N LYS A 83 -7.07 2.88 -1.64
CA LYS A 83 -8.11 3.86 -1.27
C LYS A 83 -9.14 3.24 -0.33
N ASN A 84 -9.68 4.04 0.60
CA ASN A 84 -10.83 3.69 1.45
C ASN A 84 -10.66 2.39 2.26
N GLN A 85 -9.45 2.12 2.79
CA GLN A 85 -9.19 0.82 3.40
C GLN A 85 -9.85 0.61 4.78
N LYS A 86 -10.33 1.68 5.45
CA LYS A 86 -11.17 1.62 6.67
C LYS A 86 -12.18 2.76 6.83
N GLN A 87 -12.30 3.66 5.87
CA GLN A 87 -13.05 4.90 6.06
C GLN A 87 -14.51 4.75 5.59
N GLN A 88 -15.44 4.66 6.55
CA GLN A 88 -16.81 5.14 6.35
C GLN A 88 -16.86 6.57 6.87
N SER A 89 -16.86 7.57 6.01
CA SER A 89 -17.10 8.96 6.41
C SER A 89 -18.52 9.37 6.06
N VAL A 90 -19.28 9.82 7.05
CA VAL A 90 -20.49 10.62 6.87
C VAL A 90 -20.20 11.98 7.47
N GLU A 91 -20.21 13.03 6.65
CA GLU A 91 -20.18 14.41 7.10
C GLU A 91 -21.59 14.99 6.97
N ALA A 92 -22.18 15.40 8.10
CA ALA A 92 -23.45 16.11 8.13
C ALA A 92 -23.24 17.51 8.72
N VAL A 93 -23.91 18.50 8.13
CA VAL A 93 -23.96 19.86 8.66
C VAL A 93 -24.84 19.86 9.92
N ASP A 94 -24.50 20.71 10.90
CA ASP A 94 -25.23 20.84 12.17
C ASP A 94 -26.74 20.99 11.90
N GLY A 95 -27.52 19.97 12.30
CA GLY A 95 -28.98 19.92 12.11
C GLY A 95 -29.53 18.68 11.37
N PHE A 96 -28.72 17.80 10.79
CA PHE A 96 -29.19 16.55 10.19
C PHE A 96 -28.98 15.33 11.11
N ILE A 97 -30.06 14.60 11.39
CA ILE A 97 -30.01 13.30 12.06
C ILE A 97 -29.76 12.23 10.99
N TYR A 98 -28.65 11.48 11.12
CA TYR A 98 -28.37 10.30 10.31
C TYR A 98 -28.00 9.12 11.19
N SER A 99 -28.21 7.90 10.69
CA SER A 99 -27.75 6.66 11.31
C SER A 99 -27.02 5.80 10.29
N LEU A 100 -25.84 5.31 10.67
CA LEU A 100 -25.08 4.33 9.89
C LEU A 100 -25.72 2.96 10.06
N ILE A 101 -26.08 2.31 8.96
CA ILE A 101 -26.44 0.89 8.92
C ILE A 101 -25.23 0.12 8.39
N GLN A 102 -24.57 -0.66 9.25
CA GLN A 102 -23.52 -1.59 8.84
C GLN A 102 -24.15 -2.95 8.52
N GLN A 103 -23.77 -3.53 7.37
CA GLN A 103 -24.01 -4.94 7.01
C GLN A 103 -22.80 -5.79 7.40
#